data_AF-A0A1T4KTQ5-F1
#
_entry.id   AF-A0A1T4KTQ5-F1
#
_cell.length_a   1.000
_cell.length_b   1.000
_cell.length_c   1.000
_cell.angle_alpha   90.00
_cell.angle_beta   90.00
_cell.angle_gamma   90.00
#
_symmetry.space_group_name_H-M   'P 1'
#
loop_
_entity.id
_entity.type
_entity.pdbx_description
1 polymer ?
#
loop_
_entity_poly.entity_id
_entity_poly.type
_entity_poly.pdbx_seq_one_letter_code
_entity_poly.pdbx_strand_id
1 'polypeptide(L)'
;MLFIFLWQKICFYCGSKSTIKRGRLKGSQRWYCKSCKRTFVGHKRLTNAMVNIRYSKGNLTIKDLSGEYGVSTRTIYRKLTKSYKEELPHLPIRLVVVLMDVTYWGRNFGVVIMKDSLSGNVLWYKFINRHERLEDYKEGITYLDSLGYTIQAIVCDGFKGLRQAFPNYKFRCNGHLVG
;
A
#
# COMPACT_ATOMS: atom_id res chain seq x y z
N MET A 1 30.89 11.29 -41.52
CA MET A 1 29.94 10.17 -41.35
C MET A 1 29.16 10.39 -40.07
N LEU A 2 27.92 10.90 -40.15
CA LEU A 2 27.04 10.97 -38.99
C LEU A 2 26.57 9.55 -38.63
N PHE A 3 27.05 9.03 -37.50
CA PHE A 3 26.47 7.85 -36.86
C PHE A 3 25.05 8.21 -36.40
N ILE A 4 24.06 7.93 -37.24
CA ILE A 4 22.66 7.90 -36.81
C ILE A 4 22.53 6.67 -35.91
N PHE A 5 22.63 6.85 -34.59
CA PHE A 5 22.18 5.86 -33.62
C PHE A 5 20.67 5.65 -33.83
N LEU A 6 20.31 4.74 -34.74
CA LEU A 6 18.97 4.20 -34.85
C LEU A 6 18.67 3.52 -33.52
N TRP A 7 17.94 4.22 -32.64
CA TRP A 7 17.39 3.65 -31.42
C TRP A 7 16.46 2.48 -31.78
N GLN A 8 17.04 1.29 -31.87
CA GLN A 8 16.33 0.07 -32.20
C GLN A 8 15.56 -0.39 -30.96
N LYS A 9 14.24 -0.57 -31.06
CA LYS A 9 13.43 -1.00 -29.91
C LYS A 9 13.80 -2.43 -29.50
N ILE A 10 14.02 -2.62 -28.21
CA ILE A 10 14.30 -3.92 -27.62
C ILE A 10 12.98 -4.62 -27.30
N CYS A 11 12.88 -5.91 -27.63
CA CYS A 11 11.74 -6.74 -27.26
C CYS A 11 11.75 -6.96 -25.74
N PHE A 12 10.75 -6.45 -25.02
CA PHE A 12 10.68 -6.65 -23.57
C PHE A 12 10.34 -8.10 -23.16
N TYR A 13 9.89 -8.96 -24.08
CA TYR A 13 9.60 -10.36 -23.76
C TYR A 13 10.86 -11.24 -23.72
N CYS A 14 11.89 -10.90 -24.50
CA CYS A 14 13.05 -11.77 -24.69
C CYS A 14 14.39 -11.02 -24.83
N GLY A 15 14.41 -9.69 -24.63
CA GLY A 15 15.61 -8.86 -24.73
C GLY A 15 16.19 -8.68 -26.14
N SER A 16 15.61 -9.28 -27.17
CA SER A 16 16.16 -9.23 -28.54
C SER A 16 16.01 -7.84 -29.17
N LYS A 17 17.06 -7.40 -29.90
CA LYS A 17 17.04 -6.20 -30.75
C LYS A 17 16.38 -6.43 -32.11
N SER A 18 16.06 -7.69 -32.45
CA SER A 18 15.45 -8.07 -33.73
C SER A 18 13.96 -7.74 -33.75
N THR A 19 13.64 -6.45 -33.78
CA THR A 19 12.26 -5.94 -33.80
C THR A 19 11.98 -5.11 -35.05
N ILE A 20 10.75 -5.19 -35.53
CA ILE A 20 10.26 -4.44 -36.68
C ILE A 20 8.96 -3.70 -36.35
N LYS A 21 8.75 -2.53 -36.96
CA LYS A 21 7.49 -1.79 -36.85
C LYS A 21 6.37 -2.55 -37.57
N ARG A 22 5.18 -2.70 -36.96
CA ARG A 22 3.99 -3.35 -37.54
C ARG A 22 2.70 -2.57 -37.23
N GLY A 23 2.48 -1.47 -37.94
CA GLY A 23 1.28 -0.64 -37.79
C GLY A 23 1.22 0.11 -36.46
N ARG A 24 0.05 0.69 -36.16
CA ARG A 24 -0.19 1.46 -34.93
C ARG A 24 -1.39 0.90 -34.17
N LEU A 25 -1.39 1.05 -32.84
CA LEU A 25 -2.51 0.74 -31.96
C LEU A 25 -2.77 1.94 -31.07
N LYS A 26 -3.97 2.54 -31.17
CA LYS A 26 -4.35 3.73 -30.37
C LYS A 26 -3.27 4.84 -30.44
N GLY A 27 -2.84 5.19 -31.65
CA GLY A 27 -1.78 6.17 -31.91
C GLY A 27 -0.34 5.70 -31.65
N SER A 28 -0.14 4.58 -30.96
CA SER A 28 1.19 4.09 -30.59
C SER A 28 1.78 3.08 -31.59
N GLN A 29 3.08 3.16 -31.84
CA GLN A 29 3.79 2.22 -32.72
C GLN A 29 3.79 0.80 -32.16
N ARG A 30 3.22 -0.14 -32.92
CA ARG A 30 3.34 -1.59 -32.67
C ARG A 30 4.65 -2.12 -33.23
N TRP A 31 5.23 -3.07 -32.54
CA TRP A 31 6.49 -3.73 -32.85
C TRP A 31 6.30 -5.24 -32.85
N TYR A 32 6.97 -5.94 -33.75
CA TYR A 32 7.01 -7.40 -33.79
C TYR A 32 8.44 -7.85 -33.58
N CYS A 33 8.65 -8.76 -32.62
CA CYS A 33 9.94 -9.38 -32.38
C CYS A 33 10.10 -10.60 -33.29
N LYS A 34 11.13 -10.61 -34.14
CA LYS A 34 11.45 -11.75 -35.01
C LYS A 34 11.98 -12.95 -34.23
N SER A 35 12.66 -12.73 -33.09
CA SER A 35 13.21 -13.81 -32.27
C SER A 35 12.14 -14.60 -31.50
N CYS A 36 11.28 -13.91 -30.75
CA CYS A 36 10.25 -14.58 -29.93
C CYS A 36 8.86 -14.59 -30.59
N LYS A 37 8.73 -14.09 -31.83
CA LYS A 37 7.50 -14.03 -32.62
C LYS A 37 6.31 -13.31 -31.97
N ARG A 38 6.55 -12.48 -30.93
CA ARG A 38 5.51 -11.73 -30.20
C ARG A 38 5.38 -10.31 -30.73
N THR A 39 4.15 -9.80 -30.72
CA THR A 39 3.87 -8.38 -31.00
C THR A 39 3.74 -7.61 -29.69
N PHE A 40 4.25 -6.39 -29.67
CA PHE A 40 4.18 -5.50 -28.52
C PHE A 40 4.05 -4.04 -28.93
N VAL A 41 3.86 -3.14 -27.96
CA VAL A 41 3.78 -1.70 -28.21
C VAL A 41 4.84 -1.00 -27.37
N GLY A 42 5.44 0.06 -27.91
CA GLY A 42 6.63 0.69 -27.35
C GLY A 42 6.41 1.64 -26.17
N HIS A 43 5.19 1.77 -25.65
CA HIS A 43 4.90 2.64 -24.50
C HIS A 43 5.31 2.02 -23.17
N LYS A 44 5.68 2.88 -22.21
CA LYS A 44 5.93 2.49 -20.82
C LYS A 44 4.68 1.82 -20.27
N ARG A 45 4.81 0.58 -19.78
CA ARG A 45 3.69 -0.16 -19.22
C ARG A 45 3.35 0.40 -17.85
N LEU A 46 2.08 0.70 -17.65
CA LEU A 46 1.54 1.02 -16.33
C LEU A 46 1.62 -0.21 -15.42
N THR A 47 2.42 -0.11 -14.36
CA THR A 47 2.58 -1.18 -13.35
C THR A 47 1.55 -1.01 -12.23
N ASN A 48 1.34 -2.06 -11.43
CA ASN A 48 0.44 -1.97 -10.27
C ASN A 48 1.01 -0.99 -9.23
N ALA A 49 2.31 -1.07 -8.95
CA ALA A 49 3.00 -0.19 -8.00
C ALA A 49 2.84 1.29 -8.36
N MET A 50 2.96 1.64 -9.65
CA MET A 50 2.72 3.03 -10.11
C MET A 50 1.31 3.51 -9.77
N VAL A 51 0.29 2.68 -10.06
CA VAL A 51 -1.11 3.03 -9.77
C VAL A 51 -1.36 3.11 -8.27
N ASN A 52 -0.89 2.15 -7.48
CA ASN A 52 -1.08 2.12 -6.03
C ASN A 52 -0.38 3.31 -5.35
N ILE A 53 0.91 3.54 -5.61
CA ILE A 53 1.64 4.68 -5.05
C ILE A 53 0.97 6.00 -5.41
N ARG A 54 0.49 6.13 -6.65
CA ARG A 54 -0.18 7.36 -7.09
C ARG A 54 -1.53 7.55 -6.41
N TYR A 55 -2.33 6.49 -6.27
CA TYR A 55 -3.63 6.50 -5.60
C TYR A 55 -3.50 6.81 -4.09
N SER A 56 -2.48 6.26 -3.42
CA SER A 56 -2.26 6.45 -1.98
C SER A 56 -1.84 7.86 -1.58
N LYS A 57 -1.44 8.73 -2.53
CA LYS A 57 -1.09 10.13 -2.24
C LYS A 57 -2.31 11.02 -1.89
N GLY A 58 -3.52 10.45 -1.90
CA GLY A 58 -4.76 11.16 -1.63
C GLY A 58 -5.19 12.06 -2.79
N ASN A 59 -6.47 12.43 -2.80
CA ASN A 59 -7.07 13.41 -3.73
C ASN A 59 -7.18 13.00 -5.21
N LEU A 60 -7.09 11.72 -5.53
CA LEU A 60 -7.34 11.25 -6.89
C LEU A 60 -8.49 10.24 -6.96
N THR A 61 -9.40 10.50 -7.88
CA THR A 61 -10.39 9.52 -8.31
C THR A 61 -9.80 8.56 -9.34
N ILE A 62 -10.50 7.46 -9.57
CA ILE A 62 -10.17 6.51 -10.64
C ILE A 62 -10.26 7.17 -12.02
N LYS A 63 -11.13 8.17 -12.18
CA LYS A 63 -11.25 8.96 -13.40
C LYS A 63 -10.03 9.84 -13.62
N ASP A 64 -9.48 10.44 -12.56
CA ASP A 64 -8.27 11.26 -12.64
C ASP A 64 -7.07 10.41 -13.04
N LEU A 65 -6.89 9.23 -12.41
CA LEU A 65 -5.85 8.27 -12.79
C LEU A 65 -6.01 7.76 -14.23
N SER A 66 -7.26 7.57 -14.68
CA SER A 66 -7.56 7.17 -16.05
C SER A 66 -7.13 8.25 -17.06
N GLY A 67 -7.41 9.52 -16.75
CA GLY A 67 -6.95 10.66 -17.55
C GLY A 67 -5.42 10.81 -17.53
N GLU A 68 -4.80 10.78 -16.35
CA GLU A 68 -3.35 10.94 -16.15
C GLU A 68 -2.56 9.88 -16.92
N TYR A 69 -2.99 8.61 -16.87
CA TYR A 69 -2.27 7.50 -17.51
C TYR A 69 -2.75 7.14 -18.92
N GLY A 70 -3.80 7.80 -19.44
CA GLY A 70 -4.34 7.51 -20.77
C GLY A 70 -4.85 6.07 -20.94
N VAL A 71 -5.33 5.46 -19.85
CA VAL A 71 -5.91 4.09 -19.83
C VAL A 71 -7.36 4.14 -19.38
N SER A 72 -8.15 3.11 -19.66
CA SER A 72 -9.54 3.06 -19.19
C SER A 72 -9.63 2.97 -17.66
N THR A 73 -10.70 3.51 -17.09
CA THR A 73 -11.05 3.34 -15.66
C THR A 73 -11.04 1.88 -15.25
N ARG A 74 -11.57 0.97 -16.09
CA ARG A 74 -11.51 -0.49 -15.87
C ARG A 74 -10.08 -1.02 -15.72
N THR A 75 -9.11 -0.44 -16.43
CA THR A 75 -7.69 -0.81 -16.30
C THR A 75 -7.14 -0.35 -14.95
N ILE A 76 -7.48 0.86 -14.50
CA ILE A 76 -7.11 1.36 -13.17
C ILE A 76 -7.73 0.48 -12.07
N TYR A 77 -9.03 0.20 -12.12
CA TYR A 77 -9.71 -0.72 -11.19
C TYR A 77 -8.99 -2.06 -11.12
N ARG A 78 -8.76 -2.73 -12.26
CA ARG A 78 -8.06 -4.02 -12.28
C ARG A 78 -6.65 -3.95 -11.69
N LYS A 79 -5.98 -2.79 -11.79
CA LYS A 79 -4.65 -2.58 -11.22
C LYS A 79 -4.69 -2.42 -9.70
N LEU A 80 -5.68 -1.67 -9.19
CA LEU A 80 -5.91 -1.46 -7.75
C LEU A 80 -6.44 -2.75 -7.06
N THR A 81 -7.37 -3.47 -7.69
CA THR A 81 -7.98 -4.69 -7.13
C THR A 81 -7.03 -5.90 -7.18
N LYS A 82 -5.97 -5.85 -7.99
CA LYS A 82 -4.99 -6.93 -8.02
C LYS A 82 -4.21 -6.89 -6.70
N SER A 83 -4.48 -7.87 -5.84
CA SER A 83 -4.00 -8.02 -4.45
C SER A 83 -2.83 -7.11 -4.11
N TYR A 84 -3.16 -5.93 -3.60
CA TYR A 84 -2.20 -5.11 -2.88
C TYR A 84 -1.89 -5.83 -1.57
N LYS A 85 -0.63 -6.18 -1.38
CA LYS A 85 -0.10 -6.60 -0.08
C LYS A 85 0.71 -5.42 0.42
N GLU A 86 0.17 -4.70 1.38
CA GLU A 86 0.99 -3.83 2.19
C GLU A 86 1.68 -4.73 3.20
N GLU A 87 3.00 -4.75 3.15
CA GLU A 87 3.80 -5.35 4.21
C GLU A 87 4.15 -4.22 5.15
N LEU A 88 3.88 -4.41 6.43
CA LEU A 88 4.39 -3.48 7.44
C LEU A 88 5.91 -3.43 7.29
N PRO A 89 6.51 -2.23 7.32
CA PRO A 89 7.96 -2.12 7.22
C PRO A 89 8.61 -2.94 8.32
N HIS A 90 9.72 -3.61 8.00
CA HIS A 90 10.55 -4.25 9.01
C HIS A 90 11.18 -3.17 9.88
N LEU A 91 10.52 -2.86 11.00
CA LEU A 91 10.98 -1.88 11.96
C LEU A 91 11.92 -2.56 12.97
N PRO A 92 13.02 -1.89 13.36
CA PRO A 92 13.88 -2.40 14.41
C PRO A 92 13.10 -2.46 15.73
N ILE A 93 13.27 -3.57 16.45
CA ILE A 93 12.69 -3.78 17.78
C ILE A 93 13.21 -2.69 18.71
N ARG A 94 12.29 -2.02 19.42
CA ARG A 94 12.61 -0.90 20.31
C ARG A 94 11.56 -0.71 21.40
N LEU A 95 11.87 0.19 22.32
CA LEU A 95 10.91 0.74 23.26
C LEU A 95 9.86 1.59 22.51
N VAL A 96 8.58 1.35 22.75
CA VAL A 96 7.47 2.05 22.09
C VAL A 96 6.41 2.49 23.09
N VAL A 97 5.74 3.59 22.76
CA VAL A 97 4.48 3.99 23.41
C VAL A 97 3.37 3.74 22.39
N VAL A 98 2.55 2.72 22.63
CA VAL A 98 1.56 2.22 21.68
C VAL A 98 0.31 3.09 21.75
N LEU A 99 0.04 3.82 20.66
CA LEU A 99 -1.21 4.53 20.45
C LEU A 99 -2.15 3.64 19.64
N MET A 100 -3.28 3.30 20.25
CA MET A 100 -4.35 2.50 19.66
C MET A 100 -5.47 3.41 19.18
N ASP A 101 -5.92 3.22 17.95
CA ASP A 101 -7.03 3.95 17.36
C ASP A 101 -7.86 3.02 16.46
N VAL A 102 -9.13 3.37 16.25
CA VAL A 102 -10.02 2.67 15.33
C VAL A 102 -10.73 3.66 14.44
N THR A 103 -10.52 3.50 13.14
CA THR A 103 -11.22 4.29 12.13
C THR A 103 -12.28 3.43 11.46
N TYR A 104 -13.48 3.97 11.32
CA TYR A 104 -14.62 3.29 10.68
C TYR A 104 -14.90 3.87 9.28
N TRP A 105 -15.22 3.01 8.32
CA TRP A 105 -15.79 3.40 7.03
C TRP A 105 -17.13 2.70 6.81
N GLY A 106 -18.20 3.49 6.76
CA GLY A 106 -19.55 2.97 6.70
C GLY A 106 -19.93 2.21 7.97
N ARG A 107 -20.83 1.23 7.86
CA ARG A 107 -21.39 0.52 9.03
C ARG A 107 -20.70 -0.80 9.39
N ASN A 108 -19.97 -1.40 8.44
CA ASN A 108 -19.51 -2.79 8.54
C ASN A 108 -18.00 -2.94 8.33
N PHE A 109 -17.24 -1.85 8.33
CA PHE A 109 -15.81 -1.91 8.10
C PHE A 109 -15.09 -0.90 8.99
N GLY A 110 -14.06 -1.38 9.68
CA GLY A 110 -13.14 -0.56 10.42
C GLY A 110 -11.73 -1.12 10.35
N VAL A 111 -10.78 -0.29 10.77
CA VAL A 111 -9.38 -0.68 10.91
C VAL A 111 -8.94 -0.31 12.31
N VAL A 112 -8.53 -1.31 13.09
CA VAL A 112 -7.79 -1.11 14.34
C VAL A 112 -6.33 -0.89 13.97
N ILE A 113 -5.74 0.20 14.45
CA ILE A 113 -4.35 0.57 14.17
C ILE A 113 -3.63 0.74 15.50
N MET A 114 -2.43 0.17 15.58
CA MET A 114 -1.45 0.42 16.63
C MET A 114 -0.24 1.11 16.02
N LYS A 115 0.07 2.30 16.51
CA LYS A 115 1.25 3.06 16.07
C LYS A 115 2.11 3.46 17.25
N ASP A 116 3.40 3.61 17.00
CA ASP A 116 4.31 4.24 17.94
C ASP A 116 3.96 5.73 18.01
N SER A 117 3.49 6.21 19.17
CA SER A 117 3.08 7.60 19.34
C SER A 117 4.21 8.60 19.13
N LEU A 118 5.46 8.19 19.36
CA LEU A 118 6.63 9.06 19.24
C LEU A 118 7.07 9.18 17.77
N SER A 119 7.17 8.05 17.08
CA SER A 119 7.69 8.04 15.70
C SER A 119 6.61 8.13 14.63
N GLY A 120 5.33 7.93 14.99
CA GLY A 120 4.21 7.80 14.06
C GLY A 120 4.19 6.51 13.23
N ASN A 121 5.11 5.57 13.48
CA ASN A 121 5.22 4.33 12.69
C ASN A 121 4.07 3.39 13.04
N VAL A 122 3.38 2.86 12.02
CA VAL A 122 2.40 1.79 12.22
C VAL A 122 3.14 0.51 12.60
N LEU A 123 2.80 -0.03 13.76
CA LEU A 123 3.39 -1.24 14.32
C LEU A 123 2.53 -2.47 14.01
N TRP A 124 1.21 -2.30 13.98
CA TRP A 124 0.25 -3.35 13.70
C TRP A 124 -1.08 -2.75 13.25
N TYR A 125 -1.82 -3.47 12.42
CA TYR A 125 -3.21 -3.13 12.09
C TYR A 125 -4.04 -4.39 11.82
N LYS A 126 -5.35 -4.25 11.95
CA LYS A 126 -6.31 -5.31 11.62
C LYS A 126 -7.60 -4.74 11.05
N PHE A 127 -8.08 -5.37 9.98
CA PHE A 127 -9.42 -5.11 9.45
C PHE A 127 -10.45 -5.78 10.36
N ILE A 128 -11.43 -5.01 10.81
CA ILE A 128 -12.54 -5.49 11.61
C ILE A 128 -13.86 -5.31 10.85
N ASN A 129 -14.78 -6.22 11.12
CA ASN A 129 -16.16 -6.12 10.64
C ASN A 129 -17.05 -5.61 11.77
N ARG A 130 -17.80 -4.54 11.51
CA ARG A 130 -18.67 -3.84 12.47
C ARG A 130 -17.90 -3.05 13.53
N HIS A 131 -17.75 -3.58 14.74
CA HIS A 131 -17.24 -2.86 15.91
C HIS A 131 -15.98 -3.52 16.45
N GLU A 132 -15.07 -2.69 16.97
CA GLU A 132 -13.88 -3.15 17.69
C GLU A 132 -14.28 -3.99 18.92
N ARG A 133 -13.47 -5.01 19.20
CA ARG A 133 -13.59 -5.86 20.38
C ARG A 133 -12.29 -5.84 21.15
N LEU A 134 -12.39 -6.13 22.44
CA LEU A 134 -11.23 -6.25 23.32
C LEU A 134 -10.19 -7.26 22.76
N GLU A 135 -10.67 -8.34 22.14
CA GLU A 135 -9.81 -9.36 21.52
C GLU A 135 -8.99 -8.82 20.34
N ASP A 136 -9.48 -7.82 19.59
CA ASP A 136 -8.71 -7.21 18.50
C ASP A 136 -7.47 -6.49 19.04
N TYR A 137 -7.57 -5.84 20.20
CA TYR A 137 -6.43 -5.19 20.85
C TYR A 137 -5.48 -6.18 21.51
N LYS A 138 -6.00 -7.26 22.12
CA LYS A 138 -5.16 -8.32 22.70
C LYS A 138 -4.32 -9.00 21.62
N GLU A 139 -4.90 -9.23 20.45
CA GLU A 139 -4.18 -9.78 19.30
C GLU A 139 -3.00 -8.89 18.90
N GLY A 140 -3.22 -7.58 18.76
CA GLY A 140 -2.15 -6.64 18.42
C GLY A 140 -1.05 -6.55 19.48
N ILE A 141 -1.40 -6.52 20.77
CA ILE A 141 -0.40 -6.54 21.86
C ILE A 141 0.40 -7.84 21.86
N THR A 142 -0.27 -8.98 21.75
CA THR A 142 0.39 -10.31 21.68
C THR A 142 1.34 -10.39 20.49
N TYR A 143 0.94 -9.83 19.36
CA TYR A 143 1.80 -9.74 18.18
C TYR A 143 3.07 -8.92 18.46
N LEU A 144 2.94 -7.72 19.05
CA LEU A 144 4.10 -6.88 19.37
C LEU A 144 5.02 -7.53 20.40
N ASP A 145 4.45 -8.17 21.43
CA ASP A 145 5.21 -8.91 22.44
C ASP A 145 5.97 -10.08 21.80
N SER A 146 5.33 -10.82 20.87
CA SER A 146 5.98 -11.93 20.14
C SER A 146 7.14 -11.49 19.23
N LEU A 147 7.10 -10.24 18.75
CA LEU A 147 8.20 -9.64 18.00
C LEU A 147 9.31 -9.09 18.92
N GLY A 148 9.10 -9.06 20.24
CA GLY A 148 10.06 -8.59 21.24
C GLY A 148 10.04 -7.09 21.51
N TYR A 149 8.98 -6.37 21.10
CA TYR A 149 8.85 -4.96 21.46
C TYR A 149 8.75 -4.77 22.97
N THR A 150 9.35 -3.69 23.49
CA THR A 150 9.13 -3.27 24.87
C THR A 150 8.07 -2.18 24.88
N ILE A 151 6.87 -2.50 25.37
CA ILE A 151 5.75 -1.54 25.44
C ILE A 151 5.83 -0.75 26.75
N GLN A 152 6.19 0.52 26.66
CA GLN A 152 6.34 1.39 27.84
C GLN A 152 4.98 1.85 28.40
N ALA A 153 4.05 2.12 27.50
CA ALA A 153 2.70 2.57 27.82
C ALA A 153 1.76 2.33 26.64
N ILE A 154 0.47 2.22 26.95
CA ILE A 154 -0.63 2.16 26.00
C ILE A 154 -1.44 3.45 26.12
N VAL A 155 -1.72 4.05 24.97
CA VAL A 155 -2.57 5.22 24.84
C VAL A 155 -3.75 4.86 23.96
N CYS A 156 -4.97 5.13 24.40
CA CYS A 156 -6.17 4.88 23.59
C CYS A 156 -7.23 5.95 23.85
N ASP A 157 -8.24 5.99 22.99
CA ASP A 157 -9.50 6.67 23.29
C ASP A 157 -10.50 5.71 23.92
N GLY A 158 -10.96 6.07 25.12
CA GLY A 158 -12.25 5.72 25.74
C GLY A 158 -12.83 4.29 25.74
N PHE A 159 -12.25 3.28 25.09
CA PHE A 159 -12.88 1.98 24.93
C PHE A 159 -12.96 1.24 26.26
N LYS A 160 -14.19 0.91 26.65
CA LYS A 160 -14.48 0.29 27.94
C LYS A 160 -13.78 -1.06 28.05
N GLY A 161 -13.07 -1.27 29.15
CA GLY A 161 -12.41 -2.54 29.47
C GLY A 161 -10.95 -2.65 29.01
N LEU A 162 -10.42 -1.75 28.18
CA LEU A 162 -9.00 -1.83 27.77
C LEU A 162 -8.03 -1.76 28.96
N ARG A 163 -8.24 -0.81 29.87
CA ARG A 163 -7.40 -0.67 31.06
C ARG A 163 -7.42 -1.93 31.96
N GLN A 164 -8.56 -2.62 32.01
CA GLN A 164 -8.73 -3.86 32.78
C GLN A 164 -8.06 -5.05 32.08
N ALA A 165 -8.07 -5.07 30.74
CA ALA A 165 -7.44 -6.11 29.94
C ALA A 165 -5.91 -6.06 29.97
N PHE A 166 -5.34 -4.89 30.25
CA PHE A 166 -3.91 -4.63 30.21
C PHE A 166 -3.38 -4.09 31.55
N PRO A 167 -3.53 -4.81 32.67
CA PRO A 167 -3.19 -4.30 34.01
C PRO A 167 -1.69 -4.09 34.20
N ASN A 168 -0.86 -4.82 33.45
CA ASN A 168 0.60 -4.75 33.53
C ASN A 168 1.19 -3.55 32.76
N TYR A 169 0.38 -2.83 31.98
CA TYR A 169 0.83 -1.73 31.15
C TYR A 169 0.37 -0.38 31.73
N LYS A 170 1.24 0.63 31.65
CA LYS A 170 0.85 2.01 31.98
C LYS A 170 -0.18 2.48 30.95
N PHE A 171 -1.35 2.92 31.42
CA PHE A 171 -2.46 3.33 30.55
C PHE A 171 -2.67 4.85 30.58
N ARG A 172 -2.85 5.47 29.40
CA ARG A 172 -3.22 6.88 29.26
C ARG A 172 -4.39 7.05 28.29
N CYS A 173 -5.27 8.01 28.54
CA CYS A 173 -6.33 8.38 27.61
C CYS A 173 -5.87 9.54 26.72
N ASN A 174 -6.17 9.49 25.41
CA ASN A 174 -5.73 10.48 24.41
C ASN A 174 -6.16 11.94 24.70
N GLY A 175 -7.22 12.16 25.48
CA GLY A 175 -7.74 13.50 25.82
C GLY A 175 -6.81 14.44 26.59
N HIS A 176 -5.59 14.01 26.96
CA HIS A 176 -4.58 14.81 27.67
C HIS A 176 -3.24 14.95 26.91
N LEU A 177 -3.21 14.72 25.60
CA LEU A 177 -2.01 14.90 24.77
C LEU A 177 -2.02 16.18 23.91
N VAL A 178 -2.89 17.15 24.23
CA VAL A 178 -2.80 18.51 23.67
C VAL A 178 -2.21 19.41 24.75
N GLY A 179 -0.90 19.65 24.64
CA GLY A 179 -0.12 20.56 25.47
C GLY A 179 1.19 20.87 24.79
#